data_AF-A0AAW6R1A7-F1
#
_entry.id   AF-A0AAW6R1A7-F1
#
_cell.length_a   1.000
_cell.length_b   1.000
_cell.length_c   1.000
_cell.angle_alpha   90.00
_cell.angle_beta   90.00
_cell.angle_gamma   90.00
#
_symmetry.space_group_name_H-M   'P 1'
#
loop_
_entity.id
_entity.type
_entity.pdbx_description
1 polymer ?
#
loop_
_entity_poly.entity_id
_entity_poly.type
_entity_poly.pdbx_seq_one_letter_code
_entity_poly.pdbx_strand_id
1 'polypeptide(L)'
;MGMALINRRKLASLIGVLVLLPAWGYAQQAEVSEANHCQPVSGSEQHSGQCEHNADNTAYDKFDGVVYHGVIDTKPVTLEIIGQGNQYRMTVDGLVTFGELNTERGFEQDENASLFILNWQQPEAEQIKFVKLSKDHSVLVRVDANGQLDNTATLHTR
;
A
#
# COMPACT_ATOMS: atom_id res chain seq x y z
N MET A 1 43.17 -43.42 22.22
CA MET A 1 43.23 -44.16 20.92
C MET A 1 41.98 -43.82 20.14
N GLY A 2 42.13 -42.97 19.12
CA GLY A 2 41.05 -42.63 18.21
C GLY A 2 40.86 -43.72 17.16
N MET A 3 39.60 -44.00 16.82
CA MET A 3 39.27 -44.71 15.59
C MET A 3 38.56 -43.74 14.63
N ALA A 4 39.38 -43.20 13.74
CA ALA A 4 39.09 -43.03 12.31
C ALA A 4 38.54 -44.36 11.73
N LEU A 5 37.78 -44.49 10.64
CA LEU A 5 37.41 -43.65 9.50
C LEU A 5 36.51 -44.53 8.59
N ILE A 6 35.87 -43.92 7.58
CA ILE A 6 35.49 -44.51 6.28
C ILE A 6 34.12 -45.23 6.15
N ASN A 7 33.14 -44.41 5.75
CA ASN A 7 32.33 -44.52 4.54
C ASN A 7 32.56 -45.74 3.60
N ARG A 8 31.54 -46.59 3.40
CA ARG A 8 31.38 -47.37 2.16
C ARG A 8 29.93 -47.43 1.72
N ARG A 9 29.67 -46.74 0.60
CA ARG A 9 28.54 -46.95 -0.32
C ARG A 9 28.38 -48.43 -0.68
N LYS A 10 27.14 -48.93 -0.75
CA LYS A 10 26.64 -49.80 -1.84
C LYS A 10 25.12 -50.05 -1.75
N LEU A 11 24.42 -49.42 -2.70
CA LEU A 11 23.30 -49.90 -3.52
C LEU A 11 22.55 -51.17 -3.06
N ALA A 12 21.28 -51.00 -2.70
CA ALA A 12 20.22 -52.00 -2.84
C ALA A 12 18.95 -51.21 -3.24
N SER A 13 18.54 -51.23 -4.51
CA SER A 13 17.75 -52.25 -5.20
C SER A 13 16.29 -51.78 -5.26
N LEU A 14 15.86 -51.50 -6.49
CA LEU A 14 14.56 -50.93 -6.86
C LEU A 14 13.41 -51.83 -6.41
N ILE A 15 12.51 -51.29 -5.59
CA ILE A 15 11.16 -51.82 -5.42
C ILE A 15 10.25 -50.94 -6.27
N GLY A 16 9.71 -51.54 -7.34
CA GLY A 16 8.67 -50.95 -8.15
C GLY A 16 7.40 -50.75 -7.34
N VAL A 17 6.81 -49.57 -7.45
CA VAL A 17 5.43 -49.31 -7.04
C VAL A 17 4.69 -48.85 -8.28
N LEU A 18 3.98 -49.81 -8.89
CA LEU A 18 2.98 -49.56 -9.91
C LEU A 18 1.77 -48.92 -9.21
N VAL A 19 1.69 -47.59 -9.19
CA VAL A 19 0.51 -46.88 -8.66
C VAL A 19 -0.58 -46.93 -9.74
N LEU A 20 -1.55 -47.80 -9.53
CA LEU A 20 -2.83 -47.78 -10.24
C LEU A 20 -3.60 -46.54 -9.77
N LEU A 21 -3.74 -45.54 -10.64
CA LEU A 21 -4.62 -44.39 -10.41
C LEU A 21 -6.08 -44.82 -10.64
N PRO A 22 -6.98 -44.67 -9.65
CA PRO A 22 -8.40 -44.81 -9.89
C PRO A 22 -8.90 -43.62 -10.74
N ALA A 23 -9.52 -43.94 -11.87
CA ALA A 23 -10.27 -43.00 -12.69
C ALA A 23 -11.53 -42.57 -11.93
N TRP A 24 -11.46 -41.46 -11.21
CA TRP A 24 -12.62 -40.79 -10.65
C TRP A 24 -12.96 -39.57 -11.48
N GLY A 25 -14.26 -39.48 -11.78
CA GLY A 25 -14.83 -38.58 -12.75
C GLY A 25 -14.71 -37.11 -12.37
N TYR A 26 -14.82 -36.31 -13.42
CA TYR A 26 -15.11 -34.89 -13.42
C TYR A 26 -15.98 -34.46 -12.23
N ALA A 27 -15.40 -33.65 -11.34
CA ALA A 27 -16.14 -32.72 -10.52
C ALA A 27 -15.69 -31.32 -10.95
N GLN A 28 -16.67 -30.58 -11.48
CA GLN A 28 -16.55 -29.20 -11.92
C GLN A 28 -15.94 -28.35 -10.80
N GLN A 29 -14.98 -27.49 -11.17
CA GLN A 29 -14.57 -26.40 -10.29
C GLN A 29 -15.82 -25.56 -10.03
N ALA A 30 -16.30 -25.58 -8.79
CA ALA A 30 -17.22 -24.59 -8.29
C ALA A 30 -16.50 -23.24 -8.37
N GLU A 31 -16.87 -22.47 -9.37
CA GLU A 31 -16.81 -21.02 -9.40
C GLU A 31 -17.39 -20.46 -8.09
N VAL A 32 -16.51 -20.16 -7.12
CA VAL A 32 -16.87 -19.23 -6.06
C VAL A 32 -16.73 -17.84 -6.66
N SER A 33 -17.69 -17.51 -7.52
CA SER A 33 -18.05 -16.14 -7.81
C SER A 33 -18.45 -15.52 -6.49
N GLU A 34 -17.65 -14.58 -5.99
CA GLU A 34 -18.05 -13.67 -4.94
C GLU A 34 -19.38 -13.04 -5.39
N ALA A 35 -20.46 -13.46 -4.72
CA ALA A 35 -21.79 -13.01 -5.03
C ALA A 35 -21.88 -11.52 -4.68
N ASN A 36 -21.60 -10.68 -5.67
CA ASN A 36 -22.06 -9.30 -5.72
C ASN A 36 -23.59 -9.34 -5.69
N HIS A 37 -24.15 -9.24 -4.49
CA HIS A 37 -25.58 -9.13 -4.27
C HIS A 37 -26.06 -7.73 -4.69
N CYS A 38 -26.16 -7.49 -6.00
CA CYS A 38 -26.97 -6.40 -6.53
C CYS A 38 -28.30 -7.02 -6.98
N GLN A 39 -29.35 -6.83 -6.18
CA GLN A 39 -30.69 -7.30 -6.53
C GLN A 39 -31.24 -6.49 -7.71
N PRO A 40 -31.68 -7.13 -8.81
CA PRO A 40 -32.38 -6.42 -9.88
C PRO A 40 -33.84 -6.19 -9.49
N VAL A 41 -34.29 -4.93 -9.54
CA VAL A 41 -35.70 -4.56 -9.41
C VAL A 41 -36.38 -4.86 -10.76
N SER A 42 -37.42 -5.71 -10.78
CA SER A 42 -38.19 -5.98 -11.99
C SER A 42 -39.26 -4.92 -12.19
N GLY A 43 -39.23 -4.22 -13.32
CA GLY A 43 -40.36 -3.40 -13.76
C GLY A 43 -39.92 -2.18 -14.58
N SER A 44 -40.07 -2.30 -15.89
CA SER A 44 -40.28 -1.23 -16.89
C SER A 44 -39.38 0.02 -16.84
N GLU A 45 -38.70 0.21 -17.97
CA GLU A 45 -38.12 1.44 -18.50
C GLU A 45 -36.68 1.77 -18.07
N GLN A 46 -35.88 2.01 -19.12
CA GLN A 46 -34.44 2.21 -19.11
C GLN A 46 -34.04 3.34 -18.15
N HIS A 47 -33.36 2.97 -17.08
CA HIS A 47 -32.22 3.73 -16.58
C HIS A 47 -31.21 2.69 -16.11
N SER A 48 -30.03 2.67 -16.74
CA SER A 48 -28.91 1.88 -16.26
C SER A 48 -28.61 2.33 -14.84
N GLY A 49 -29.07 1.56 -13.86
CA GLY A 49 -28.66 1.72 -12.48
C GLY A 49 -27.18 1.43 -12.43
N GLN A 50 -26.38 2.48 -12.54
CA GLN A 50 -25.07 2.52 -11.95
C GLN A 50 -25.24 1.95 -10.55
N CYS A 51 -24.58 0.82 -10.29
CA CYS A 51 -24.06 0.60 -8.96
C CYS A 51 -23.12 1.77 -8.74
N GLU A 52 -23.65 2.89 -8.24
CA GLU A 52 -22.84 3.97 -7.72
C GLU A 52 -22.10 3.38 -6.53
N HIS A 53 -20.94 2.81 -6.82
CA HIS A 53 -19.83 2.88 -5.92
C HIS A 53 -19.54 4.38 -5.76
N ASN A 54 -20.33 5.05 -4.91
CA ASN A 54 -20.02 6.37 -4.37
C ASN A 54 -18.83 6.20 -3.39
N ALA A 55 -17.74 5.61 -3.87
CA ALA A 55 -16.44 6.07 -3.47
C ALA A 55 -16.16 7.22 -4.42
N ASP A 56 -16.42 8.43 -3.94
CA ASP A 56 -15.74 9.60 -4.43
C ASP A 56 -14.23 9.36 -4.20
N ASN A 57 -13.62 8.56 -5.08
CA ASN A 57 -12.21 8.13 -5.08
C ASN A 57 -11.28 9.27 -5.48
N THR A 58 -11.76 10.51 -5.35
CA THR A 58 -10.99 11.73 -5.55
C THR A 58 -9.84 11.88 -4.55
N ALA A 59 -9.74 11.02 -3.54
CA ALA A 59 -8.65 11.01 -2.57
C ALA A 59 -7.37 10.33 -3.05
N TYR A 60 -7.39 9.32 -3.92
CA TYR A 60 -6.16 8.58 -4.26
C TYR A 60 -5.57 8.95 -5.63
N ASP A 61 -6.41 9.27 -6.62
CA ASP A 61 -5.95 9.50 -7.99
C ASP A 61 -5.36 10.91 -8.26
N LYS A 62 -5.17 11.74 -7.22
CA LYS A 62 -4.82 13.17 -7.39
C LYS A 62 -3.42 13.59 -6.90
N PHE A 63 -2.59 12.65 -6.44
CA PHE A 63 -1.28 13.00 -5.85
C PHE A 63 -0.07 12.58 -6.67
N ASP A 64 -0.25 11.71 -7.65
CA ASP A 64 0.86 11.24 -8.48
C ASP A 64 1.48 12.40 -9.26
N GLY A 65 2.80 12.54 -9.14
CA GLY A 65 3.59 13.61 -9.76
C GLY A 65 3.54 14.97 -9.04
N VAL A 66 2.84 15.10 -7.91
CA VAL A 66 2.86 16.34 -7.12
C VAL A 66 4.16 16.44 -6.34
N VAL A 67 4.84 17.57 -6.50
CA VAL A 67 6.10 17.89 -5.81
C VAL A 67 5.86 18.98 -4.77
N TYR A 68 6.24 18.71 -3.53
CA TYR A 68 6.20 19.63 -2.41
C TYR A 68 7.61 20.05 -2.03
N HIS A 69 7.79 21.31 -1.64
CA HIS A 69 9.07 21.88 -1.28
C HIS A 69 9.00 22.60 0.07
N GLY A 70 10.07 22.55 0.85
CA GLY A 70 10.16 23.30 2.09
C GLY A 70 11.54 23.21 2.73
N VAL A 71 11.62 23.66 3.98
CA VAL A 71 12.83 23.55 4.81
C VAL A 71 12.42 22.91 6.13
N ILE A 72 13.02 21.77 6.47
CA ILE A 72 12.79 21.06 7.74
C ILE A 72 14.14 20.94 8.42
N ASP A 73 14.21 21.31 9.71
CA ASP A 73 15.46 21.25 10.49
C ASP A 73 16.64 21.95 9.79
N THR A 74 16.40 23.12 9.19
CA THR A 74 17.35 23.93 8.38
C THR A 74 17.84 23.28 7.08
N LYS A 75 17.30 22.13 6.69
CA LYS A 75 17.65 21.42 5.46
C LYS A 75 16.59 21.62 4.39
N PRO A 76 16.96 21.91 3.13
CA PRO A 76 16.00 21.93 2.03
C PRO A 76 15.45 20.52 1.81
N VAL A 77 14.12 20.43 1.73
CA VAL A 77 13.39 19.18 1.52
C VAL A 77 12.53 19.30 0.27
N THR A 78 12.53 18.25 -0.54
CA THR A 78 11.56 18.04 -1.60
C THR A 78 10.92 16.68 -1.41
N LEU A 79 9.59 16.60 -1.49
CA LEU A 79 8.83 15.36 -1.46
C LEU A 79 7.99 15.27 -2.71
N GLU A 80 8.14 14.18 -3.44
CA GLU A 80 7.35 13.87 -4.61
C GLU A 80 6.62 12.55 -4.40
N ILE A 81 5.33 12.57 -4.64
CA ILE A 81 4.48 11.37 -4.61
C ILE A 81 4.50 10.79 -6.02
N ILE A 82 4.84 9.50 -6.14
CA ILE A 82 5.02 8.81 -7.42
C ILE A 82 4.30 7.46 -7.41
N GLY A 83 4.33 6.75 -8.54
CA GLY A 83 3.86 5.37 -8.63
C GLY A 83 2.35 5.25 -8.47
N GLN A 84 1.58 6.26 -8.89
CA GLN A 84 0.12 6.31 -8.69
C GLN A 84 -0.25 6.47 -7.21
N GLY A 85 0.61 7.15 -6.43
CA GLY A 85 0.31 7.49 -5.04
C GLY A 85 0.70 6.43 -3.99
N ASN A 86 1.43 5.38 -4.37
CA ASN A 86 1.89 4.32 -3.46
C ASN A 86 3.40 4.35 -3.17
N GLN A 87 4.12 5.29 -3.76
CA GLN A 87 5.56 5.47 -3.62
C GLN A 87 5.89 6.93 -3.42
N TYR A 88 7.10 7.20 -2.90
CA TYR A 88 7.61 8.55 -2.80
C TYR A 88 9.08 8.64 -3.21
N ARG A 89 9.48 9.83 -3.65
CA ARG A 89 10.87 10.27 -3.75
C ARG A 89 11.05 11.48 -2.85
N MET A 90 11.92 11.37 -1.86
CA MET A 90 12.26 12.46 -0.95
C MET A 90 13.72 12.85 -1.14
N THR A 91 13.97 14.15 -1.28
CA THR A 91 15.32 14.71 -1.30
C THR A 91 15.51 15.58 -0.07
N VAL A 92 16.51 15.28 0.75
CA VAL A 92 16.88 16.07 1.92
C VAL A 92 18.33 16.50 1.77
N ASP A 93 18.57 17.81 1.66
CA ASP A 93 19.93 18.36 1.49
C ASP A 93 20.71 17.69 0.34
N GLY A 94 20.01 17.44 -0.78
CA GLY A 94 20.57 16.79 -1.97
C GLY A 94 20.65 15.26 -1.92
N LEU A 95 20.39 14.62 -0.77
CA LEU A 95 20.35 13.17 -0.65
C LEU A 95 18.96 12.63 -0.97
N VAL A 96 18.88 11.72 -1.93
CA VAL A 96 17.63 11.15 -2.42
C VAL A 96 17.34 9.83 -1.72
N THR A 97 16.10 9.66 -1.28
CA THR A 97 15.53 8.42 -0.74
C THR A 97 14.25 8.08 -1.47
N PHE A 98 14.05 6.78 -1.74
CA PHE A 98 12.82 6.23 -2.29
C PHE A 98 12.21 5.29 -1.28
N GLY A 99 10.90 5.24 -1.22
CA GLY A 99 10.20 4.30 -0.36
C GLY A 99 8.74 4.16 -0.73
N GLU A 100 8.08 3.30 0.03
CA GLU A 100 6.65 3.08 -0.10
C GLU A 100 5.87 4.12 0.70
N LEU A 101 4.68 4.43 0.20
CA LEU A 101 3.77 5.40 0.75
C LEU A 101 2.41 4.73 0.97
N ASN A 102 1.84 4.91 2.16
CA ASN A 102 0.42 4.73 2.36
C ASN A 102 -0.24 6.11 2.52
N THR A 103 -1.47 6.25 2.08
CA THR A 103 -2.29 7.43 2.35
C THR A 103 -3.51 7.00 3.12
N GLU A 104 -3.82 7.67 4.22
CA GLU A 104 -5.02 7.44 5.01
C GLU A 104 -5.94 8.65 4.91
N ARG A 105 -7.24 8.42 5.06
CA ARG A 105 -8.25 9.48 5.10
C ARG A 105 -8.47 9.91 6.55
N GLY A 106 -8.52 11.21 6.75
CA GLY A 106 -8.84 11.85 8.01
C GLY A 106 -7.62 12.14 8.87
N PHE A 107 -7.73 13.18 9.69
CA PHE A 107 -6.76 13.52 10.74
C PHE A 107 -7.46 14.35 11.81
N GLU A 108 -7.42 13.90 13.07
CA GLU A 108 -8.14 14.51 14.19
C GLU A 108 -9.64 14.74 13.89
N GLN A 109 -10.08 16.00 13.85
CA GLN A 109 -11.46 16.42 13.58
C GLN A 109 -11.73 16.67 12.08
N ASP A 110 -10.69 16.60 11.24
CA ASP A 110 -10.78 16.82 9.81
C ASP A 110 -10.90 15.49 9.06
N GLU A 111 -12.13 15.00 8.87
CA GLU A 111 -12.44 13.74 8.18
C GLU A 111 -12.05 13.73 6.68
N ASN A 112 -11.78 14.91 6.11
CA ASN A 112 -11.42 15.07 4.71
C ASN A 112 -9.93 15.38 4.52
N ALA A 113 -9.13 15.37 5.60
CA ALA A 113 -7.68 15.43 5.50
C ALA A 113 -7.13 14.16 4.82
N SER A 114 -5.91 14.26 4.30
CA SER A 114 -5.13 13.12 3.81
C SER A 114 -3.85 13.00 4.61
N LEU A 115 -3.64 11.84 5.24
CA LEU A 115 -2.45 11.53 6.02
C LEU A 115 -1.51 10.64 5.17
N PHE A 116 -0.38 11.20 4.77
CA PHE A 116 0.69 10.51 4.06
C PHE A 116 1.63 9.85 5.07
N ILE A 117 1.80 8.54 4.96
CA ILE A 117 2.66 7.73 5.82
C ILE A 117 3.78 7.14 4.96
N LEU A 118 4.96 7.76 5.02
CA LEU A 118 6.14 7.28 4.33
C LEU A 118 6.75 6.12 5.12
N ASN A 119 7.31 5.14 4.40
CA ASN A 119 7.86 3.91 4.98
C ASN A 119 6.81 3.13 5.79
N TRP A 120 5.55 3.13 5.35
CA TRP A 120 4.41 2.61 6.12
C TRP A 120 4.54 1.14 6.57
N GLN A 121 5.34 0.33 5.88
CA GLN A 121 5.62 -1.06 6.27
C GLN A 121 6.67 -1.20 7.37
N GLN A 122 7.42 -0.13 7.68
CA GLN A 122 8.41 -0.10 8.75
C GLN A 122 7.74 0.14 10.11
N PRO A 123 8.44 -0.15 11.22
CA PRO A 123 7.96 0.20 12.55
C PRO A 123 7.59 1.69 12.64
N GLU A 124 6.60 2.03 13.45
CA GLU A 124 6.07 3.41 13.54
C GLU A 124 7.14 4.46 13.84
N ALA A 125 8.18 4.12 14.62
CA ALA A 125 9.29 5.00 14.93
C ALA A 125 10.15 5.40 13.70
N GLU A 126 10.06 4.67 12.60
CA GLU A 126 10.77 4.92 11.34
C GLU A 126 9.86 5.55 10.27
N GLN A 127 8.56 5.65 10.54
CA GLN A 127 7.60 6.26 9.63
C GLN A 127 7.69 7.78 9.69
N ILE A 128 7.55 8.41 8.54
CA ILE A 128 7.45 9.88 8.44
C ILE A 128 6.03 10.20 8.01
N LYS A 129 5.33 10.99 8.84
CA LYS A 129 3.92 11.32 8.63
C LYS A 129 3.78 12.78 8.23
N PHE A 130 3.04 13.03 7.16
CA PHE A 130 2.65 14.36 6.71
C PHE A 130 1.14 14.40 6.52
N VAL A 131 0.49 15.47 6.94
CA VAL A 131 -0.94 15.67 6.69
C VAL A 131 -1.18 16.84 5.76
N LYS A 132 -2.12 16.63 4.85
CA LYS A 132 -2.76 17.70 4.06
C LYS A 132 -4.14 17.93 4.61
N LEU A 133 -4.35 19.10 5.22
CA LEU A 133 -5.64 19.46 5.79
C LEU A 133 -6.63 19.86 4.68
N SER A 134 -7.93 19.61 4.90
CA SER A 134 -8.96 19.95 3.91
C SER A 134 -9.12 21.46 3.70
N LYS A 135 -8.75 22.27 4.71
CA LYS A 135 -8.77 23.73 4.63
C LYS A 135 -7.68 24.33 3.72
N ASP A 136 -6.60 23.60 3.47
CA ASP A 136 -5.47 24.06 2.65
C ASP A 136 -4.79 22.88 1.95
N HIS A 137 -5.14 22.72 0.67
CA HIS A 137 -4.61 21.64 -0.16
C HIS A 137 -3.23 21.92 -0.74
N SER A 138 -2.65 23.10 -0.50
CA SER A 138 -1.33 23.47 -1.02
C SER A 138 -0.18 23.13 -0.07
N VAL A 139 -0.50 22.71 1.17
CA VAL A 139 0.47 22.54 2.24
C VAL A 139 0.41 21.12 2.80
N LEU A 140 1.59 20.54 3.02
CA LEU A 140 1.79 19.41 3.90
C LEU A 140 2.41 19.89 5.21
N VAL A 141 1.86 19.44 6.33
CA VAL A 141 2.41 19.69 7.67
C VAL A 141 2.90 18.38 8.23
N ARG A 142 4.12 18.35 8.77
CA ARG A 142 4.65 17.14 9.42
C ARG A 142 3.83 16.82 10.67
N VAL A 143 3.60 15.53 10.91
CA VAL A 143 3.06 15.02 12.16
C VAL A 143 4.24 14.47 12.98
N ASP A 144 4.35 14.93 14.23
CA ASP A 144 5.42 14.53 15.13
C ASP A 144 5.20 13.13 15.73
N ALA A 145 6.15 12.68 16.55
CA ALA A 145 6.10 11.36 17.19
C ALA A 145 4.95 11.22 18.21
N ASN A 146 4.34 12.32 18.66
CA ASN A 146 3.19 12.32 19.55
C ASN A 146 1.85 12.39 18.79
N GLY A 147 1.90 12.40 17.45
CA GLY A 147 0.72 12.54 16.60
C GLY A 147 0.24 13.98 16.44
N GLN A 148 1.04 14.98 16.82
CA GLN A 148 0.68 16.40 16.75
C GLN A 148 1.28 17.09 15.52
N LEU A 149 0.64 18.17 15.08
CA LEU A 149 1.15 18.99 13.98
C LEU A 149 2.43 19.74 14.38
N ASP A 150 3.50 19.52 13.63
CA ASP A 150 4.72 20.32 13.67
C ASP A 150 4.64 21.44 12.62
N ASN A 151 4.12 22.60 13.04
CA ASN A 151 3.96 23.78 12.17
C ASN A 151 5.30 24.42 11.75
N THR A 152 6.44 23.93 12.25
CA THR A 152 7.76 24.39 11.80
C THR A 152 8.29 23.57 10.62
N ALA A 153 7.67 22.42 10.35
CA ALA A 153 8.03 21.50 9.28
C ALA A 153 6.90 21.40 8.25
N THR A 154 6.81 22.41 7.39
CA THR A 154 5.81 22.48 6.31
C THR A 154 6.45 22.36 4.92
N LEU A 155 5.73 21.72 4.01
CA LEU A 155 6.07 21.63 2.59
C LEU A 155 4.93 22.20 1.75
N HIS A 156 5.25 22.86 0.65
CA HIS A 156 4.29 23.57 -0.20
C HIS A 156 4.34 23.08 -1.64
N THR A 157 3.19 22.92 -2.29
CA THR A 157 3.11 22.84 -3.75
C THR A 157 3.31 24.25 -4.32
N ARG A 158 4.22 24.40 -5.29
CA ARG A 158 4.53 25.69 -5.92
C ARG A 158 3.33 26.33 -6.63
#